data_AF-A0A0F6YLU5-F1
#
_entry.id   AF-A0A0F6YLU5-F1
#
_cell.length_a   1.000
_cell.length_b   1.000
_cell.length_c   1.000
_cell.angle_alpha   90.00
_cell.angle_beta   90.00
_cell.angle_gamma   90.00
#
_symmetry.space_group_name_H-M   'P 1'
#
loop_
_entity.id
_entity.type
_entity.pdbx_description
1 polymer ?
#
loop_
_entity_poly.entity_id
_entity_poly.type
_entity_poly.pdbx_seq_one_letter_code
_entity_poly.pdbx_strand_id
1 'polypeptide(L)'
;MSRMAFFLVPLLALGGCSCSDSGPSVLDDAGGHDASTVDAAQTDAQSPMDAPMTDAYVVNVDADLGACGEPFELTPDPGAEARAATALAALDPAASLTWVANRGTLSSITGLAIPLPECDGAEDAYDALFEVLEASPDLFQIDRDEWRPDSTYPCSAVTENVDFLRIRRVAYGPYAMVNDVFTVAVERRAGVVTLFGFGGQYIPSPDATLVDGLEACPERPEEVVEAIVRATPFHYTHFAPPPADGCQPVGEGMYTAAPGDAVTFDDAVELLWDDAAPIRMRRLRAVTLELATANHTAELIQSDANCSIEGRRIGWIRIYDEVTGEIVSEIKTPVRGCIVC
;
A
#
# COMPACT_ATOMS: atom_id res chain seq x y z
N MET A 1 20.20 -6.09 -16.18
CA MET A 1 19.40 -4.83 -16.25
C MET A 1 17.94 -5.23 -16.10
N SER A 2 17.49 -5.38 -14.85
CA SER A 2 16.13 -5.83 -14.52
C SER A 2 15.22 -4.61 -14.43
N ARG A 3 14.09 -4.64 -15.14
CA ARG A 3 13.07 -3.57 -15.10
C ARG A 3 12.13 -3.89 -13.94
N MET A 4 12.20 -3.13 -12.85
CA MET A 4 11.18 -3.15 -11.79
C MET A 4 9.87 -2.57 -12.36
N ALA A 5 8.81 -3.37 -12.32
CA ALA A 5 7.46 -2.92 -12.62
C ALA A 5 6.74 -2.61 -11.29
N PHE A 6 6.51 -1.32 -11.03
CA PHE A 6 5.70 -0.84 -9.92
C PHE A 6 4.26 -0.66 -10.39
N PHE A 7 3.28 -1.25 -9.69
CA PHE A 7 1.87 -1.09 -9.99
C PHE A 7 1.16 -0.14 -9.02
N LEU A 8 0.25 0.63 -9.59
CA LEU A 8 -0.64 1.60 -8.94
C LEU A 8 -1.58 0.95 -7.92
N VAL A 9 -1.71 1.56 -6.75
CA VAL A 9 -2.93 1.52 -5.94
C VAL A 9 -3.84 2.67 -6.40
N PRO A 10 -5.08 2.44 -6.81
CA PRO A 10 -6.03 3.52 -7.08
C PRO A 10 -6.67 3.96 -5.76
N LEU A 11 -6.37 5.19 -5.33
CA LEU A 11 -7.13 5.86 -4.26
C LEU A 11 -8.39 6.45 -4.89
N LEU A 12 -9.55 5.86 -4.59
CA LEU A 12 -10.86 6.39 -4.97
C LEU A 12 -11.11 7.72 -4.25
N ALA A 13 -11.17 8.80 -5.01
CA ALA A 13 -11.69 10.08 -4.55
C ALA A 13 -13.21 9.98 -4.36
N LEU A 14 -13.68 10.17 -3.13
CA LEU A 14 -15.10 10.35 -2.84
C LEU A 14 -15.53 11.76 -3.30
N GLY A 15 -16.13 11.81 -4.48
CA GLY A 15 -16.87 12.98 -4.97
C GLY A 15 -18.22 13.10 -4.27
N GLY A 16 -18.48 14.25 -3.66
CA GLY A 16 -19.79 14.63 -3.15
C GLY A 16 -20.76 14.96 -4.28
N CYS A 17 -21.95 14.36 -4.22
CA CYS A 17 -23.11 14.81 -4.99
C CYS A 17 -24.24 15.21 -4.03
N SER A 18 -24.56 16.50 -4.07
CA SER A 18 -25.79 17.12 -3.60
C SER A 18 -26.92 16.80 -4.58
N CYS A 19 -28.05 16.28 -4.08
CA CYS A 19 -29.35 16.40 -4.74
C CYS A 19 -30.45 16.65 -3.71
N SER A 20 -31.07 17.82 -3.83
CA SER A 20 -32.32 18.19 -3.19
C SER A 20 -33.51 17.40 -3.75
N ASP A 21 -34.38 16.98 -2.82
CA ASP A 21 -35.83 17.17 -2.77
C ASP A 21 -36.69 16.88 -4.02
N SER A 22 -37.56 15.87 -3.92
CA SER A 22 -38.84 15.77 -4.64
C SER A 22 -39.71 14.62 -4.09
N GLY A 23 -40.67 14.97 -3.21
CA GLY A 23 -42.08 14.53 -3.29
C GLY A 23 -42.48 13.09 -2.92
N PRO A 24 -43.55 12.90 -2.12
CA PRO A 24 -44.07 11.58 -1.77
C PRO A 24 -45.12 11.10 -2.78
N SER A 25 -45.07 9.82 -3.15
CA SER A 25 -46.18 9.14 -3.82
C SER A 25 -46.62 7.94 -3.00
N VAL A 26 -47.80 8.11 -2.43
CA VAL A 26 -48.73 7.10 -1.91
C VAL A 26 -49.08 6.10 -3.00
N LEU A 27 -49.06 4.81 -2.69
CA LEU A 27 -49.99 3.82 -3.25
C LEU A 27 -50.15 2.67 -2.23
N ASP A 28 -51.33 2.64 -1.63
CA ASP A 28 -51.97 1.45 -1.08
C ASP A 28 -52.17 0.42 -2.21
N ASP A 29 -51.98 -0.89 -1.94
CA ASP A 29 -53.11 -1.84 -1.95
C ASP A 29 -52.73 -3.27 -1.51
N ALA A 30 -53.57 -3.76 -0.60
CA ALA A 30 -54.20 -5.08 -0.49
C ALA A 30 -53.44 -6.43 -0.57
N GLY A 31 -53.63 -7.20 0.52
CA GLY A 31 -53.98 -8.63 0.51
C GLY A 31 -52.81 -9.58 0.83
N GLY A 32 -52.85 -10.50 1.80
CA GLY A 32 -53.97 -11.11 2.53
C GLY A 32 -53.91 -12.63 2.36
N HIS A 33 -53.67 -13.36 3.47
CA HIS A 33 -53.74 -14.83 3.66
C HIS A 33 -52.59 -15.67 3.07
N ASP A 34 -52.10 -16.77 3.66
CA ASP A 34 -52.73 -17.72 4.60
C ASP A 34 -51.68 -18.53 5.40
N ALA A 35 -52.16 -19.24 6.42
CA ALA A 35 -51.43 -19.98 7.45
C ALA A 35 -51.09 -21.44 7.10
N SER A 36 -50.30 -22.08 7.99
CA SER A 36 -50.07 -23.54 8.17
C SER A 36 -49.16 -24.24 7.13
N THR A 37 -48.31 -25.23 7.44
CA THR A 37 -48.14 -26.11 8.61
C THR A 37 -46.78 -26.80 8.56
N VAL A 38 -46.35 -27.23 9.75
CA VAL A 38 -45.30 -28.17 10.14
C VAL A 38 -45.19 -29.41 9.24
N ASP A 39 -43.98 -29.86 8.90
CA ASP A 39 -43.58 -31.25 9.16
C ASP A 39 -42.06 -31.50 9.07
N ALA A 40 -41.62 -32.38 9.96
CA ALA A 40 -40.27 -32.69 10.33
C ALA A 40 -39.61 -33.73 9.41
N ALA A 41 -38.29 -33.64 9.26
CA ALA A 41 -37.41 -34.81 9.13
C ALA A 41 -35.97 -34.41 9.54
N GLN A 42 -35.67 -34.54 10.83
CA GLN A 42 -34.30 -34.71 11.32
C GLN A 42 -33.72 -35.98 10.69
N THR A 43 -32.53 -35.86 10.11
CA THR A 43 -31.62 -37.00 9.98
C THR A 43 -30.28 -36.58 10.58
N ASP A 44 -30.02 -37.17 11.76
CA ASP A 44 -28.76 -37.14 12.46
C ASP A 44 -27.69 -37.83 11.62
N ALA A 45 -26.70 -37.08 11.18
CA ALA A 45 -25.41 -37.60 10.77
C ALA A 45 -24.34 -36.97 11.66
N GLN A 46 -24.11 -37.63 12.80
CA GLN A 46 -22.99 -37.35 13.70
C GLN A 46 -21.68 -37.49 12.91
N SER A 47 -21.02 -36.37 12.66
CA SER A 47 -19.63 -36.34 12.25
C SER A 47 -18.75 -36.67 13.47
N PRO A 48 -17.77 -37.58 13.36
CA PRO A 48 -16.82 -37.79 14.43
C PRO A 48 -15.84 -36.61 14.47
N MET A 49 -16.14 -35.60 15.29
CA MET A 49 -15.12 -34.74 15.88
C MET A 49 -14.52 -35.51 17.06
N ASP A 50 -13.30 -35.98 16.91
CA ASP A 50 -12.34 -36.22 18.00
C ASP A 50 -11.02 -36.69 17.37
N ALA A 51 -10.36 -35.77 16.66
CA ALA A 51 -8.91 -35.82 16.51
C ALA A 51 -8.35 -34.85 17.57
N PRO A 52 -7.45 -35.28 18.46
CA PRO A 52 -6.80 -34.36 19.38
C PRO A 52 -6.07 -33.31 18.54
N MET A 53 -6.48 -32.04 18.68
CA MET A 53 -5.63 -30.92 18.29
C MET A 53 -4.33 -31.11 19.05
N THR A 54 -3.32 -31.59 18.33
CA THR A 54 -1.94 -31.57 18.78
C THR A 54 -1.63 -30.15 19.19
N ASP A 55 -1.16 -29.99 20.42
CA ASP A 55 -0.70 -28.72 21.00
C ASP A 55 -0.13 -27.84 19.90
N ALA A 56 -0.86 -26.77 19.57
CA ALA A 56 -0.30 -25.70 18.77
C ALA A 56 0.96 -25.29 19.52
N TYR A 57 2.11 -25.55 18.91
CA TYR A 57 3.39 -25.10 19.41
C TYR A 57 3.34 -23.57 19.35
N VAL A 58 2.79 -22.96 20.41
CA VAL A 58 2.93 -21.54 20.67
C VAL A 58 4.42 -21.40 20.95
N VAL A 59 5.19 -21.14 19.89
CA VAL A 59 6.53 -20.59 20.06
C VAL A 59 6.27 -19.33 20.87
N ASN A 60 6.61 -19.36 22.15
CA ASN A 60 6.69 -18.14 22.94
C ASN A 60 7.92 -17.41 22.38
N VAL A 61 7.68 -16.64 21.32
CA VAL A 61 8.69 -15.84 20.62
C VAL A 61 8.98 -14.54 21.38
N ASP A 62 8.69 -14.49 22.68
CA ASP A 62 9.22 -13.49 23.61
C ASP A 62 10.72 -13.75 23.89
N ALA A 63 11.52 -13.86 22.82
CA ALA A 63 12.91 -13.49 22.93
C ALA A 63 12.89 -12.00 23.31
N ASP A 64 13.49 -11.65 24.44
CA ASP A 64 13.60 -10.29 24.96
C ASP A 64 14.11 -9.35 23.86
N LEU A 65 13.17 -8.72 23.13
CA LEU A 65 13.44 -7.81 22.00
C LEU A 65 14.05 -6.49 22.49
N GLY A 66 14.25 -6.33 23.81
CA GLY A 66 14.79 -5.12 24.41
C GLY A 66 13.99 -3.88 24.00
N ALA A 67 14.70 -2.77 23.78
CA ALA A 67 14.11 -1.49 23.40
C ALA A 67 13.44 -1.46 22.00
N CYS A 68 13.50 -2.57 21.25
CA CYS A 68 13.01 -2.69 19.87
C CYS A 68 11.83 -3.66 19.72
N GLY A 69 11.12 -3.96 20.81
CA GLY A 69 9.91 -4.77 20.77
C GLY A 69 8.69 -4.09 20.12
N GLU A 70 8.77 -2.79 19.84
CA GLU A 70 7.70 -1.99 19.25
C GLU A 70 8.20 -1.24 18.00
N PRO A 71 7.32 -0.95 17.02
CA PRO A 71 7.67 -0.14 15.86
C PRO A 71 8.24 1.23 16.26
N PHE A 72 9.19 1.74 15.48
CA PHE A 72 9.77 3.05 15.73
C PHE A 72 8.71 4.15 15.56
N GLU A 73 8.62 5.08 16.51
CA GLU A 73 7.65 6.19 16.46
C GLU A 73 8.30 7.47 15.89
N LEU A 74 7.75 7.98 14.79
CA LEU A 74 8.18 9.25 14.22
C LEU A 74 7.78 10.41 15.16
N THR A 75 8.74 11.28 15.47
CA THR A 75 8.50 12.51 16.21
C THR A 75 8.64 13.72 15.29
N PRO A 76 7.52 14.33 14.84
CA PRO A 76 7.54 15.54 14.04
C PRO A 76 8.29 16.70 14.69
N ASP A 77 8.99 17.52 13.91
CA ASP A 77 9.54 18.79 14.38
C ASP A 77 8.39 19.74 14.77
N PRO A 78 8.29 20.16 16.05
CA PRO A 78 7.21 21.03 16.51
C PRO A 78 7.19 22.42 15.85
N GLY A 79 8.29 22.84 15.21
CA GLY A 79 8.38 24.11 14.49
C GLY A 79 8.05 24.02 12.99
N ALA A 80 7.88 22.82 12.43
CA ALA A 80 7.75 22.62 10.97
C ALA A 80 6.52 23.32 10.38
N GLU A 81 5.35 23.22 11.03
CA GLU A 81 4.11 23.86 10.55
C GLU A 81 4.27 25.38 10.45
N ALA A 82 4.89 26.01 11.45
CA ALA A 82 5.09 27.45 11.47
C ALA A 82 6.05 27.92 10.37
N ARG A 83 7.10 27.14 10.08
CA ARG A 83 8.02 27.43 8.96
C ARG A 83 7.34 27.23 7.61
N ALA A 84 6.59 26.15 7.44
CA ALA A 84 5.80 25.90 6.23
C ALA A 84 4.78 27.02 5.97
N ALA A 85 4.03 27.45 6.99
CA ALA A 85 3.09 28.57 6.88
C ALA A 85 3.79 29.88 6.51
N THR A 86 4.97 30.15 7.07
CA THR A 86 5.78 31.33 6.74
C THR A 86 6.28 31.29 5.30
N ALA A 87 6.79 30.14 4.86
CA ALA A 87 7.24 29.92 3.49
C ALA A 87 6.09 30.06 2.49
N LEU A 88 4.91 29.50 2.79
CA LEU A 88 3.72 29.66 1.95
C LEU A 88 3.29 31.12 1.84
N ALA A 89 3.24 31.85 2.96
CA ALA A 89 2.84 33.26 2.94
C ALA A 89 3.81 34.15 2.15
N ALA A 90 5.10 33.79 2.11
CA ALA A 90 6.09 34.46 1.28
C ALA A 90 5.92 34.15 -0.22
N LEU A 91 5.48 32.94 -0.55
CA LEU A 91 5.24 32.48 -1.91
C LEU A 91 3.92 33.03 -2.47
N ASP A 92 2.83 32.87 -1.71
CA ASP A 92 1.50 33.41 -2.01
C ASP A 92 0.70 33.64 -0.71
N PRO A 93 0.48 34.91 -0.30
CA PRO A 93 -0.23 35.21 0.94
C PRO A 93 -1.74 34.90 0.89
N ALA A 94 -2.30 34.59 -0.28
CA ALA A 94 -3.70 34.20 -0.44
C ALA A 94 -3.90 32.67 -0.41
N ALA A 95 -2.83 31.89 -0.52
CA ALA A 95 -2.90 30.44 -0.48
C ALA A 95 -3.20 29.92 0.94
N SER A 96 -3.81 28.74 1.02
CA SER A 96 -4.16 28.08 2.28
C SER A 96 -3.44 26.74 2.41
N LEU A 97 -2.83 26.52 3.58
CA LEU A 97 -2.15 25.29 3.97
C LEU A 97 -3.06 24.41 4.82
N THR A 98 -3.18 23.13 4.48
CA THR A 98 -3.70 22.10 5.39
C THR A 98 -2.53 21.27 5.90
N TRP A 99 -2.34 21.21 7.21
CA TRP A 99 -1.23 20.51 7.86
C TRP A 99 -1.69 19.22 8.55
N VAL A 100 -0.81 18.21 8.61
CA VAL A 100 -1.06 16.97 9.34
C VAL A 100 -0.06 16.85 10.48
N ALA A 101 -0.52 17.17 11.69
CA ALA A 101 0.33 17.33 12.86
C ALA A 101 1.11 16.06 13.23
N ASN A 102 0.51 14.87 13.13
CA ASN A 102 1.19 13.60 13.44
C ASN A 102 2.25 13.22 12.41
N ARG A 103 2.12 13.65 11.15
CA ARG A 103 3.18 13.47 10.13
C ARG A 103 4.24 14.56 10.20
N GLY A 104 3.87 15.78 10.57
CA GLY A 104 4.77 16.94 10.47
C GLY A 104 4.99 17.41 9.04
N THR A 105 3.99 17.21 8.18
CA THR A 105 4.00 17.60 6.76
C THR A 105 2.65 18.19 6.34
N LEU A 106 2.63 18.83 5.17
CA LEU A 106 1.37 19.28 4.56
C LEU A 106 0.52 18.08 4.11
N SER A 107 -0.80 18.23 4.21
CA SER A 107 -1.74 17.39 3.45
C SER A 107 -2.03 18.00 2.08
N SER A 108 -2.20 19.32 2.02
CA SER A 108 -2.55 20.02 0.79
C SER A 108 -2.28 21.52 0.88
N ILE A 109 -2.12 22.14 -0.29
CA ILE A 109 -2.12 23.58 -0.48
C ILE A 109 -3.18 23.91 -1.53
N THR A 110 -4.02 24.91 -1.25
CA THR A 110 -5.04 25.41 -2.17
C THR A 110 -4.87 26.91 -2.39
N GLY A 111 -5.32 27.40 -3.55
CA GLY A 111 -5.26 28.83 -3.91
C GLY A 111 -3.88 29.33 -4.37
N LEU A 112 -2.84 28.51 -4.24
CA LEU A 112 -1.51 28.77 -4.80
C LEU A 112 -1.56 28.67 -6.33
N ALA A 113 -0.88 29.55 -7.05
CA ALA A 113 -0.76 29.49 -8.51
C ALA A 113 0.65 29.91 -8.96
N ILE A 114 1.47 28.93 -9.33
CA ILE A 114 2.87 29.15 -9.70
C ILE A 114 3.01 28.98 -11.22
N PRO A 115 3.27 30.07 -11.97
CA PRO A 115 3.54 29.96 -13.40
C PRO A 115 4.93 29.35 -13.63
N LEU A 116 5.02 28.42 -14.58
CA LEU A 116 6.26 27.81 -15.07
C LEU A 116 6.54 28.30 -16.49
N PRO A 117 7.08 29.51 -16.67
CA PRO A 117 7.29 30.10 -17.99
C PRO A 117 8.31 29.34 -18.84
N GLU A 118 9.25 28.65 -18.20
CA GLU A 118 10.31 27.86 -18.85
C GLU A 118 9.87 26.43 -19.18
N CYS A 119 8.69 26.01 -18.71
CA CYS A 119 8.07 24.73 -19.07
C CYS A 119 7.30 24.89 -20.39
N ASP A 120 8.05 24.98 -21.48
CA ASP A 120 7.53 24.93 -22.85
C ASP A 120 8.01 23.65 -23.56
N GLY A 121 7.57 23.42 -24.80
CA GLY A 121 8.18 22.39 -25.65
C GLY A 121 8.27 20.95 -25.09
N ALA A 122 9.48 20.40 -25.15
CA ALA A 122 9.81 19.00 -24.87
C ALA A 122 10.47 18.80 -23.51
N GLU A 123 10.71 19.88 -22.79
CA GLU A 123 11.19 19.96 -21.42
C GLU A 123 10.29 19.12 -20.50
N ASP A 124 10.86 18.50 -19.47
CA ASP A 124 10.09 17.65 -18.56
C ASP A 124 9.41 18.51 -17.48
N ALA A 125 8.09 18.41 -17.37
CA ALA A 125 7.32 19.12 -16.37
C ALA A 125 7.71 18.71 -14.93
N TYR A 126 8.25 17.49 -14.75
CA TYR A 126 8.78 17.06 -13.45
C TYR A 126 10.05 17.80 -13.03
N ASP A 127 10.94 18.14 -13.97
CA ASP A 127 12.15 18.91 -13.64
C ASP A 127 11.78 20.32 -13.16
N ALA A 128 10.86 20.99 -13.86
CA ALA A 128 10.31 22.29 -13.46
C ALA A 128 9.54 22.22 -12.13
N LEU A 129 8.83 21.12 -11.86
CA LEU A 129 8.21 20.89 -10.56
C LEU A 129 9.27 20.81 -9.46
N PHE A 130 10.33 20.01 -9.63
CA PHE A 130 11.35 19.89 -8.59
C PHE A 130 12.07 21.19 -8.30
N GLU A 131 12.30 22.05 -9.30
CA GLU A 131 12.84 23.40 -9.07
C GLU A 131 11.95 24.23 -8.13
N VAL A 132 10.62 24.15 -8.27
CA VAL A 132 9.68 24.80 -7.35
C VAL A 132 9.74 24.20 -5.95
N LEU A 133 9.82 22.87 -5.84
CA LEU A 133 9.86 22.18 -4.55
C LEU A 133 11.15 22.53 -3.78
N GLU A 134 12.29 22.53 -4.46
CA GLU A 134 13.60 22.86 -3.90
C GLU A 134 13.75 24.34 -3.54
N ALA A 135 13.01 25.23 -4.20
CA ALA A 135 13.00 26.64 -3.86
C ALA A 135 12.29 26.94 -2.53
N SER A 136 11.48 26.02 -2.01
CA SER A 136 10.73 26.18 -0.75
C SER A 136 10.82 24.92 0.13
N PRO A 137 12.02 24.55 0.62
CA PRO A 137 12.23 23.29 1.33
C PRO A 137 11.48 23.21 2.67
N ASP A 138 11.30 24.35 3.36
CA ASP A 138 10.49 24.41 4.60
C ASP A 138 9.00 24.17 4.36
N LEU A 139 8.50 24.43 3.14
CA LEU A 139 7.11 24.19 2.78
C LEU A 139 6.89 22.74 2.35
N PHE A 140 7.71 22.25 1.42
CA PHE A 140 7.46 20.97 0.76
C PHE A 140 8.18 19.79 1.43
N GLN A 141 9.34 20.00 2.04
CA GLN A 141 10.13 18.94 2.72
C GLN A 141 10.42 17.71 1.81
N ILE A 142 10.57 17.95 0.50
CA ILE A 142 10.83 16.95 -0.54
C ILE A 142 12.26 17.14 -1.07
N ASP A 143 13.02 16.05 -1.08
CA ASP A 143 14.37 15.99 -1.65
C ASP A 143 14.33 15.33 -3.03
N ARG A 144 14.85 15.98 -4.07
CA ARG A 144 14.89 15.40 -5.42
C ARG A 144 15.63 14.08 -5.45
N ASP A 145 16.63 13.83 -4.62
CA ASP A 145 17.37 12.56 -4.65
C ASP A 145 16.55 11.37 -4.14
N GLU A 146 15.56 11.62 -3.29
CA GLU A 146 14.68 10.61 -2.70
C GLU A 146 13.41 10.34 -3.52
N TRP A 147 13.00 11.31 -4.35
CA TRP A 147 11.70 11.29 -5.02
C TRP A 147 11.84 11.09 -6.53
N ARG A 148 10.97 10.27 -7.13
CA ARG A 148 10.98 9.98 -8.57
C ARG A 148 9.58 10.07 -9.17
N PRO A 149 9.46 10.57 -10.40
CA PRO A 149 8.23 10.41 -11.16
C PRO A 149 8.10 8.97 -11.67
N ASP A 150 6.86 8.52 -11.90
CA ASP A 150 6.59 7.20 -12.48
C ASP A 150 7.06 7.14 -13.97
N SER A 151 7.08 8.29 -14.65
CA SER A 151 7.52 8.45 -16.03
C SER A 151 7.87 9.93 -16.32
N THR A 152 8.52 10.23 -17.44
CA THR A 152 8.68 11.61 -17.94
C THR A 152 7.33 12.20 -18.37
N TYR A 153 7.13 13.51 -18.24
CA TYR A 153 5.91 14.19 -18.71
C TYR A 153 6.26 15.51 -19.41
N PRO A 154 6.30 15.55 -20.77
CA PRO A 154 6.75 16.74 -21.47
C PRO A 154 5.78 17.91 -21.24
N CYS A 155 6.31 19.12 -21.09
CA CYS A 155 5.55 20.35 -20.88
C CYS A 155 4.49 20.60 -21.98
N SER A 156 4.77 20.20 -23.23
CA SER A 156 3.78 20.24 -24.34
C SER A 156 2.56 19.33 -24.15
N ALA A 157 2.63 18.31 -23.28
CA ALA A 157 1.48 17.47 -22.96
C ALA A 157 0.52 18.13 -21.96
N VAL A 158 0.95 19.16 -21.23
CA VAL A 158 0.07 19.90 -20.31
C VAL A 158 -0.96 20.71 -21.11
N THR A 159 -2.24 20.40 -20.90
CA THR A 159 -3.37 21.02 -21.61
C THR A 159 -4.06 22.10 -20.78
N GLU A 160 -5.12 22.72 -21.32
CA GLU A 160 -5.97 23.64 -20.55
C GLU A 160 -6.86 22.93 -19.51
N ASN A 161 -6.94 21.58 -19.57
CA ASN A 161 -7.57 20.79 -18.54
C ASN A 161 -6.60 20.50 -17.40
N VAL A 162 -7.15 20.13 -16.25
CA VAL A 162 -6.36 19.71 -15.09
C VAL A 162 -5.70 18.36 -15.36
N ASP A 163 -4.37 18.36 -15.39
CA ASP A 163 -3.52 17.20 -15.36
C ASP A 163 -2.92 17.03 -13.95
N PHE A 164 -2.45 15.82 -13.61
CA PHE A 164 -1.83 15.53 -12.32
C PHE A 164 -0.42 14.97 -12.51
N LEU A 165 0.57 15.70 -12.01
CA LEU A 165 1.94 15.23 -11.87
C LEU A 165 2.05 14.48 -10.54
N ARG A 166 2.56 13.25 -10.58
CA ARG A 166 2.71 12.41 -9.40
C ARG A 166 4.16 11.95 -9.26
N ILE A 167 4.71 12.20 -8.08
CA ILE A 167 6.00 11.66 -7.66
C ILE A 167 5.81 10.76 -6.44
N ARG A 168 6.74 9.81 -6.29
CA ARG A 168 6.80 8.89 -5.16
C ARG A 168 8.17 8.93 -4.56
N ARG A 169 8.26 8.76 -3.24
CA ARG A 169 9.56 8.58 -2.59
C ARG A 169 10.03 7.15 -2.86
N VAL A 170 11.23 7.01 -3.38
CA VAL A 170 11.86 5.72 -3.66
C VAL A 170 12.93 5.36 -2.64
N ALA A 171 13.44 6.34 -1.89
CA ALA A 171 14.45 6.13 -0.87
C ALA A 171 14.19 7.02 0.35
N TYR A 172 14.51 6.52 1.54
CA TYR A 172 14.47 7.22 2.82
C TYR A 172 15.73 6.85 3.61
N GLY A 173 16.79 7.64 3.42
CA GLY A 173 18.13 7.24 3.84
C GLY A 173 18.57 5.95 3.14
N PRO A 174 18.98 4.89 3.86
CA PRO A 174 19.43 3.63 3.26
C PRO A 174 18.27 2.71 2.82
N TYR A 175 17.03 3.03 3.15
CA TYR A 175 15.88 2.16 2.92
C TYR A 175 15.05 2.58 1.70
N ALA A 176 14.43 1.62 1.02
CA ALA A 176 13.36 1.94 0.06
C ALA A 176 12.09 2.39 0.81
N MET A 177 11.27 3.26 0.22
CA MET A 177 10.01 3.73 0.83
C MET A 177 8.79 3.26 0.02
N VAL A 178 7.74 2.79 0.69
CA VAL A 178 6.60 2.14 0.02
C VAL A 178 5.43 3.08 -0.29
N ASN A 179 5.04 3.94 0.66
CA ASN A 179 3.73 4.59 0.64
C ASN A 179 3.74 6.11 0.49
N ASP A 180 4.91 6.73 0.40
CA ASP A 180 5.05 8.17 0.21
C ASP A 180 4.68 8.62 -1.21
N VAL A 181 3.72 9.53 -1.29
CA VAL A 181 3.22 10.08 -2.56
C VAL A 181 2.99 11.58 -2.45
N PHE A 182 3.35 12.29 -3.51
CA PHE A 182 3.08 13.71 -3.67
C PHE A 182 2.50 13.96 -5.06
N THR A 183 1.43 14.75 -5.11
CA THR A 183 0.67 15.03 -6.33
C THR A 183 0.50 16.53 -6.49
N VAL A 184 0.68 16.99 -7.72
CA VAL A 184 0.50 18.39 -8.10
C VAL A 184 -0.48 18.48 -9.27
N ALA A 185 -1.51 19.30 -9.12
CA ALA A 185 -2.43 19.66 -10.17
C ALA A 185 -1.81 20.76 -11.05
N VAL A 186 -1.80 20.52 -12.35
CA VAL A 186 -1.19 21.40 -13.35
C VAL A 186 -2.15 21.64 -14.50
N GLU A 187 -2.12 22.84 -15.05
CA GLU A 187 -2.86 23.15 -16.28
C GLU A 187 -2.18 24.30 -17.03
N ARG A 188 -2.52 24.47 -18.31
CA ARG A 188 -2.07 25.57 -19.14
C ARG A 188 -3.06 26.72 -19.05
N ARG A 189 -2.68 27.81 -18.39
CA ARG A 189 -3.45 29.07 -18.36
C ARG A 189 -2.78 30.12 -19.22
N ALA A 190 -3.53 30.69 -20.17
CA ALA A 190 -3.04 31.74 -21.05
C ALA A 190 -1.70 31.40 -21.74
N GLY A 191 -1.54 30.13 -22.13
CA GLY A 191 -0.33 29.62 -22.80
C GLY A 191 0.80 29.18 -21.87
N VAL A 192 0.72 29.39 -20.56
CA VAL A 192 1.77 29.05 -19.58
C VAL A 192 1.32 27.89 -18.68
N VAL A 193 2.20 26.90 -18.47
CA VAL A 193 1.96 25.82 -17.49
C VAL A 193 1.93 26.43 -16.09
N THR A 194 0.89 26.13 -15.31
CA THR A 194 0.69 26.65 -13.97
C THR A 194 0.45 25.50 -13.01
N LEU A 195 1.22 25.44 -11.91
CA LEU A 195 0.97 24.55 -10.78
C LEU A 195 -0.05 25.24 -9.87
N PHE A 196 -1.17 24.60 -9.52
CA PHE A 196 -2.21 25.29 -8.75
C PHE A 196 -2.87 24.50 -7.61
N GLY A 197 -2.51 23.23 -7.43
CA GLY A 197 -2.98 22.43 -6.32
C GLY A 197 -1.90 21.45 -5.92
N PHE A 198 -1.64 21.34 -4.61
CA PHE A 198 -0.62 20.44 -4.08
C PHE A 198 -1.29 19.52 -3.06
N GLY A 199 -0.91 18.25 -3.06
CA GLY A 199 -1.40 17.26 -2.11
C GLY A 199 -0.36 16.19 -1.85
N GLY A 200 -0.27 15.74 -0.61
CA GLY A 200 0.72 14.75 -0.23
C GLY A 200 0.28 13.85 0.93
N GLN A 201 0.78 12.63 0.88
CA GLN A 201 0.78 11.69 1.98
C GLN A 201 2.23 11.21 2.13
N TYR A 202 2.96 11.87 3.02
CA TYR A 202 4.39 11.63 3.20
C TYR A 202 4.87 12.12 4.56
N ILE A 203 6.03 11.62 4.98
CA ILE A 203 6.73 12.05 6.19
C ILE A 203 7.90 12.99 5.83
N PRO A 204 8.43 13.79 6.77
CA PRO A 204 9.55 14.68 6.52
C PRO A 204 10.78 13.91 6.06
N SER A 205 11.71 14.58 5.39
CA SER A 205 13.01 14.00 5.00
C SER A 205 13.73 13.38 6.21
N PRO A 206 14.49 12.28 6.01
CA PRO A 206 15.17 11.58 7.10
C PRO A 206 16.15 12.51 7.80
N ASP A 207 16.12 12.51 9.12
CA ASP A 207 17.23 13.01 9.93
C ASP A 207 18.09 11.84 10.43
N ALA A 208 19.33 12.15 10.82
CA ALA A 208 20.27 11.13 11.30
C ALA A 208 19.75 10.38 12.54
N THR A 209 18.96 11.04 13.40
CA THR A 209 18.45 10.42 14.63
C THR A 209 17.42 9.34 14.32
N LEU A 210 16.56 9.59 13.33
CA LEU A 210 15.56 8.65 12.85
C LEU A 210 16.22 7.43 12.18
N VAL A 211 17.19 7.66 11.30
CA VAL A 211 17.91 6.57 10.62
C VAL A 211 18.69 5.74 11.64
N ASP A 212 19.45 6.37 12.54
CA ASP A 212 20.18 5.69 13.61
C ASP A 212 19.22 4.87 14.50
N GLY A 213 18.02 5.40 14.77
CA GLY A 213 16.99 4.70 15.54
C GLY A 213 16.43 3.47 14.84
N LEU A 214 16.21 3.53 13.53
CA LEU A 214 15.77 2.40 12.71
C LEU A 214 16.85 1.32 12.58
N GLU A 215 18.11 1.73 12.45
CA GLU A 215 19.28 0.83 12.36
C GLU A 215 19.65 0.19 13.69
N ALA A 216 19.39 0.85 14.82
CA ALA A 216 19.68 0.33 16.15
C ALA A 216 18.87 -0.93 16.49
N CYS A 217 17.74 -1.16 15.81
CA CYS A 217 16.91 -2.32 16.05
C CYS A 217 17.39 -3.55 15.29
N PRO A 218 17.77 -4.63 16.00
CA PRO A 218 18.25 -5.85 15.37
C PRO A 218 17.10 -6.54 14.61
N GLU A 219 17.46 -7.11 13.48
CA GLU A 219 16.55 -7.96 12.71
C GLU A 219 16.22 -9.24 13.48
N ARG A 220 14.98 -9.68 13.34
CA ARG A 220 14.51 -10.98 13.79
C ARG A 220 15.27 -12.06 13.02
N PRO A 221 15.85 -13.08 13.69
CA PRO A 221 16.53 -14.16 12.99
C PRO A 221 15.62 -14.85 11.97
N GLU A 222 16.11 -15.07 10.75
CA GLU A 222 15.35 -15.70 9.67
C GLU A 222 14.79 -17.07 10.07
N GLU A 223 15.49 -17.84 10.91
CA GLU A 223 15.02 -19.12 11.45
C GLU A 223 13.72 -19.00 12.25
N VAL A 224 13.54 -17.88 12.96
CA VAL A 224 12.32 -17.60 13.73
C VAL A 224 11.18 -17.22 12.78
N VAL A 225 11.46 -16.36 11.80
CA VAL A 225 10.46 -15.93 10.81
C VAL A 225 10.04 -17.12 9.94
N GLU A 226 10.98 -17.97 9.51
CA GLU A 226 10.68 -19.19 8.76
C GLU A 226 9.75 -20.12 9.56
N ALA A 227 9.99 -20.28 10.86
CA ALA A 227 9.11 -21.08 11.71
C ALA A 227 7.67 -20.51 11.76
N ILE A 228 7.53 -19.17 11.85
CA ILE A 228 6.22 -18.49 11.79
C ILE A 228 5.55 -18.71 10.41
N VAL A 229 6.29 -18.45 9.33
CA VAL A 229 5.82 -18.61 7.94
C VAL A 229 5.32 -20.02 7.70
N ARG A 230 6.05 -21.04 8.17
CA ARG A 230 5.65 -22.45 8.02
C ARG A 230 4.45 -22.84 8.88
N ALA A 231 4.30 -22.24 10.06
CA ALA A 231 3.20 -22.54 10.98
C ALA A 231 1.89 -21.84 10.57
N THR A 232 1.95 -20.67 9.93
CA THR A 232 0.78 -19.86 9.60
C THR A 232 0.19 -20.20 8.23
N PRO A 233 -1.09 -20.64 8.13
CA PRO A 233 -1.73 -20.99 6.85
C PRO A 233 -1.82 -19.81 5.88
N PHE A 234 -1.68 -20.08 4.58
CA PHE A 234 -1.79 -19.13 3.46
C PHE A 234 -3.14 -19.25 2.79
N HIS A 235 -3.75 -18.13 2.43
CA HIS A 235 -5.06 -18.13 1.79
C HIS A 235 -4.93 -18.15 0.26
N TYR A 236 -5.83 -18.87 -0.40
CA TYR A 236 -5.92 -18.84 -1.86
C TYR A 236 -7.38 -18.93 -2.32
N THR A 237 -7.64 -18.37 -3.50
CA THR A 237 -8.91 -18.49 -4.21
C THR A 237 -8.71 -19.41 -5.39
N HIS A 238 -9.54 -20.43 -5.56
CA HIS A 238 -9.48 -21.33 -6.71
C HIS A 238 -10.66 -21.09 -7.66
N PHE A 239 -10.39 -21.29 -8.94
CA PHE A 239 -11.24 -20.92 -10.06
C PHE A 239 -11.80 -22.16 -10.77
N ALA A 240 -12.90 -21.98 -11.50
CA ALA A 240 -13.48 -23.06 -12.27
C ALA A 240 -12.50 -23.57 -13.36
N PRO A 241 -12.38 -24.89 -13.58
CA PRO A 241 -11.61 -25.39 -14.70
C PRO A 241 -12.26 -25.04 -16.04
N PRO A 242 -11.48 -24.86 -17.12
CA PRO A 242 -12.03 -24.72 -18.46
C PRO A 242 -12.98 -25.89 -18.80
N PRO A 243 -14.09 -25.65 -19.54
CA PRO A 243 -14.39 -24.48 -20.36
C PRO A 243 -15.17 -23.35 -19.67
N ALA A 244 -15.38 -23.41 -18.35
CA ALA A 244 -15.94 -22.28 -17.62
C ALA A 244 -15.01 -21.06 -17.77
N ASP A 245 -15.54 -19.84 -17.65
CA ASP A 245 -14.72 -18.62 -17.62
C ASP A 245 -13.67 -18.81 -16.53
N GLY A 246 -12.41 -19.04 -16.92
CA GLY A 246 -11.35 -19.59 -16.07
C GLY A 246 -10.92 -18.71 -14.90
N CYS A 247 -11.61 -17.57 -14.73
CA CYS A 247 -11.43 -16.57 -13.69
C CYS A 247 -12.68 -16.41 -12.81
N GLN A 248 -13.67 -17.29 -12.94
CA GLN A 248 -14.81 -17.36 -12.03
C GLN A 248 -14.39 -18.07 -10.75
N PRO A 249 -14.37 -17.38 -9.58
CA PRO A 249 -14.05 -18.01 -8.32
C PRO A 249 -15.11 -19.05 -7.97
N VAL A 250 -14.68 -20.26 -7.59
CA VAL A 250 -15.57 -21.35 -7.17
C VAL A 250 -15.38 -21.72 -5.71
N GLY A 251 -14.31 -21.27 -5.07
CA GLY A 251 -14.09 -21.43 -3.65
C GLY A 251 -12.78 -20.82 -3.17
N GLU A 252 -12.57 -20.98 -1.87
CA GLU A 252 -11.36 -20.55 -1.17
C GLU A 252 -10.74 -21.74 -0.45
N GLY A 253 -9.44 -21.68 -0.22
CA GLY A 253 -8.70 -22.69 0.52
C GLY A 253 -7.61 -22.08 1.38
N MET A 254 -7.04 -22.93 2.23
CA MET A 254 -5.87 -22.60 3.04
C MET A 254 -4.79 -23.64 2.81
N TYR A 255 -3.54 -23.19 2.76
CA TYR A 255 -2.37 -24.05 2.64
C TYR A 255 -1.42 -23.83 3.80
N THR A 256 -1.02 -24.89 4.50
CA THR A 256 0.07 -24.84 5.48
C THR A 256 1.30 -25.46 4.86
N ALA A 257 2.45 -24.80 5.01
CA ALA A 257 3.71 -25.26 4.43
C ALA A 257 4.01 -26.71 4.82
N ALA A 258 4.32 -27.54 3.82
CA ALA A 258 4.61 -28.94 3.99
C ALA A 258 6.12 -29.22 3.82
N PRO A 259 6.60 -30.40 4.26
CA PRO A 259 7.98 -30.81 3.99
C PRO A 259 8.29 -30.76 2.48
N GLY A 260 9.42 -30.16 2.13
CA GLY A 260 9.87 -29.98 0.75
C GLY A 260 9.60 -28.59 0.17
N ASP A 261 8.70 -27.80 0.75
CA ASP A 261 8.48 -26.42 0.30
C ASP A 261 9.68 -25.54 0.65
N ALA A 262 10.01 -24.64 -0.27
CA ALA A 262 11.12 -23.72 -0.16
C ALA A 262 10.65 -22.39 0.44
N VAL A 263 11.38 -21.91 1.45
CA VAL A 263 11.21 -20.56 2.02
C VAL A 263 12.46 -19.76 1.66
N THR A 264 12.27 -18.59 1.05
CA THR A 264 13.37 -17.71 0.65
C THR A 264 13.09 -16.28 1.06
N PHE A 265 14.07 -15.61 1.65
CA PHE A 265 13.98 -14.22 2.08
C PHE A 265 14.58 -13.30 1.01
N ASP A 266 13.91 -12.18 0.74
CA ASP A 266 14.48 -11.13 -0.10
C ASP A 266 15.57 -10.39 0.68
N ASP A 267 16.65 -9.97 0.05
CA ASP A 267 17.69 -9.16 0.73
C ASP A 267 17.26 -7.69 0.94
N ALA A 268 16.23 -7.24 0.23
CA ALA A 268 15.78 -5.86 0.25
C ALA A 268 14.86 -5.59 1.45
N VAL A 269 15.17 -4.51 2.18
CA VAL A 269 14.35 -3.94 3.24
C VAL A 269 13.68 -2.69 2.72
N GLU A 270 12.37 -2.60 2.94
CA GLU A 270 11.53 -1.46 2.63
C GLU A 270 11.05 -0.80 3.93
N LEU A 271 10.75 0.49 3.92
CA LEU A 271 10.09 1.19 5.00
C LEU A 271 8.64 1.45 4.64
N LEU A 272 7.77 1.19 5.61
CA LEU A 272 6.37 1.56 5.59
C LEU A 272 6.07 2.34 6.86
N TRP A 273 5.16 3.31 6.75
CA TRP A 273 4.58 3.94 7.93
C TRP A 273 3.07 3.96 7.88
N ASP A 274 2.46 3.85 9.04
CA ASP A 274 1.01 3.89 9.19
C ASP A 274 0.57 5.30 9.60
N ASP A 275 -0.49 5.86 8.99
CA ASP A 275 -1.01 7.21 9.28
C ASP A 275 -1.76 7.30 10.63
N ALA A 276 -1.41 6.43 11.57
CA ALA A 276 -1.91 6.42 12.94
C ALA A 276 -1.28 7.56 13.76
N ALA A 277 -1.80 7.77 14.97
CA ALA A 277 -1.21 8.68 15.95
C ALA A 277 -0.79 7.86 17.18
N PRO A 278 0.51 7.72 17.48
CA PRO A 278 1.67 8.24 16.73
C PRO A 278 1.90 7.51 15.39
N ILE A 279 2.64 8.15 14.48
CA ILE A 279 3.09 7.52 13.23
C ILE A 279 4.12 6.45 13.59
N ARG A 280 3.89 5.22 13.13
CA ARG A 280 4.77 4.08 13.37
C ARG A 280 5.46 3.67 12.09
N MET A 281 6.78 3.57 12.16
CA MET A 281 7.65 3.11 11.09
C MET A 281 7.91 1.62 11.26
N ARG A 282 7.74 0.86 10.17
CA ARG A 282 7.99 -0.57 10.10
C ARG A 282 9.08 -0.81 9.06
N ARG A 283 10.04 -1.67 9.41
CA ARG A 283 11.03 -2.19 8.46
C ARG A 283 10.47 -3.48 7.88
N LEU A 284 10.15 -3.46 6.60
CA LEU A 284 9.47 -4.53 5.90
C LEU A 284 10.46 -5.36 5.10
N ARG A 285 10.37 -6.68 5.25
CA ARG A 285 11.11 -7.62 4.44
C ARG A 285 10.16 -8.66 3.86
N ALA A 286 10.45 -9.12 2.65
CA ALA A 286 9.63 -10.13 1.99
C ALA A 286 10.18 -11.53 2.22
N VAL A 287 9.27 -12.48 2.37
CA VAL A 287 9.56 -13.91 2.42
C VAL A 287 8.64 -14.63 1.45
N THR A 288 9.21 -15.45 0.58
CA THR A 288 8.50 -16.23 -0.43
C THR A 288 8.41 -17.68 0.02
N LEU A 289 7.21 -18.25 0.00
CA LEU A 289 6.98 -19.68 0.08
C LEU A 289 6.71 -20.21 -1.33
N GLU A 290 7.55 -21.12 -1.82
CA GLU A 290 7.34 -21.84 -3.08
C GLU A 290 7.10 -23.33 -2.80
N LEU A 291 6.04 -23.87 -3.41
CA LEU A 291 5.62 -25.24 -3.15
C LEU A 291 6.48 -26.25 -3.90
N ALA A 292 6.79 -27.34 -3.21
CA ALA A 292 7.33 -28.50 -3.89
C ALA A 292 6.32 -29.03 -4.91
N THR A 293 6.78 -29.49 -6.07
CA THR A 293 5.89 -30.08 -7.09
C THR A 293 5.06 -31.24 -6.56
N ALA A 294 5.58 -31.99 -5.59
CA ALA A 294 4.86 -33.09 -4.94
C ALA A 294 3.63 -32.62 -4.13
N ASN A 295 3.59 -31.34 -3.74
CA ASN A 295 2.52 -30.74 -2.93
C ASN A 295 1.47 -30.01 -3.79
N HIS A 296 1.61 -29.99 -5.12
CA HIS A 296 0.65 -29.37 -6.01
C HIS A 296 -0.65 -30.17 -6.07
N THR A 297 -1.75 -29.59 -5.60
CA THR A 297 -3.11 -30.16 -5.74
C THR A 297 -3.80 -29.59 -6.98
N ALA A 298 -4.91 -30.23 -7.41
CA ALA A 298 -5.70 -29.72 -8.52
C ALA A 298 -6.27 -28.32 -8.25
N GLU A 299 -6.67 -28.04 -7.01
CA GLU A 299 -7.17 -26.73 -6.58
C GLU A 299 -6.09 -25.66 -6.65
N LEU A 300 -4.89 -25.94 -6.13
CA LEU A 300 -3.75 -25.02 -6.18
C LEU A 300 -3.28 -24.75 -7.61
N ILE A 301 -3.39 -25.73 -8.50
CA ILE A 301 -3.09 -25.51 -9.93
C ILE A 301 -4.10 -24.54 -10.56
N GLN A 302 -5.32 -24.45 -10.02
CA GLN A 302 -6.41 -23.61 -10.52
C GLN A 302 -6.64 -22.39 -9.61
N SER A 303 -5.64 -21.95 -8.84
CA SER A 303 -5.79 -20.84 -7.90
C SER A 303 -4.99 -19.60 -8.28
N ASP A 304 -5.31 -18.48 -7.62
CA ASP A 304 -4.53 -17.25 -7.66
C ASP A 304 -3.07 -17.45 -7.22
N ALA A 305 -2.80 -18.41 -6.33
CA ALA A 305 -1.43 -18.81 -5.94
C ALA A 305 -0.54 -19.34 -7.09
N ASN A 306 -1.09 -19.70 -8.26
CA ASN A 306 -0.35 -20.29 -9.36
C ASN A 306 0.08 -19.26 -10.42
N CYS A 307 1.33 -18.80 -10.32
CA CYS A 307 1.92 -17.95 -11.33
C CYS A 307 2.48 -18.77 -12.51
N SER A 308 2.08 -18.43 -13.75
CA SER A 308 2.49 -19.14 -14.96
C SER A 308 3.54 -18.43 -15.82
N ILE A 309 3.92 -17.19 -15.48
CA ILE A 309 4.77 -16.31 -16.29
C ILE A 309 6.18 -16.90 -16.53
N GLU A 310 6.69 -17.70 -15.59
CA GLU A 310 8.03 -18.30 -15.65
C GLU A 310 7.99 -19.82 -15.51
N GLY A 311 6.97 -20.45 -16.10
CA GLY A 311 6.61 -21.82 -15.77
C GLY A 311 5.66 -21.87 -14.57
N ARG A 312 5.19 -23.06 -14.21
CA ARG A 312 4.22 -23.24 -13.12
C ARG A 312 4.92 -23.10 -11.77
N ARG A 313 4.75 -21.96 -11.11
CA ARG A 313 5.23 -21.71 -9.75
C ARG A 313 4.02 -21.43 -8.86
N ILE A 314 3.83 -22.26 -7.84
CA ILE A 314 2.72 -22.11 -6.89
C ILE A 314 3.29 -21.66 -5.56
N GLY A 315 2.73 -20.59 -5.00
CA GLY A 315 3.22 -20.07 -3.73
C GLY A 315 2.66 -18.70 -3.37
N TRP A 316 3.30 -18.09 -2.38
CA TRP A 316 2.89 -16.82 -1.79
C TRP A 316 4.12 -16.00 -1.42
N ILE A 317 3.94 -14.69 -1.35
CA ILE A 317 4.89 -13.78 -0.70
C ILE A 317 4.20 -13.22 0.54
N ARG A 318 4.88 -13.28 1.69
CA ARG A 318 4.50 -12.51 2.87
C ARG A 318 5.46 -11.36 3.06
N ILE A 319 4.92 -10.23 3.47
CA ILE A 319 5.70 -9.09 3.93
C ILE A 319 5.58 -9.06 5.44
N TYR A 320 6.71 -9.08 6.13
CA TYR A 320 6.76 -9.04 7.58
C TYR A 320 7.57 -7.85 8.06
N ASP A 321 7.25 -7.37 9.26
CA ASP A 321 8.10 -6.44 9.98
C ASP A 321 9.33 -7.20 10.47
N GLU A 322 10.50 -6.87 9.94
CA GLU A 322 11.72 -7.63 10.21
C GLU A 322 12.25 -7.44 11.63
N VAL A 323 11.77 -6.45 12.38
CA VAL A 323 12.15 -6.26 13.78
C VAL A 323 11.24 -7.11 14.67
N THR A 324 9.93 -7.02 14.48
CA THR A 324 8.95 -7.70 15.35
C THR A 324 8.68 -9.15 14.93
N GLY A 325 8.80 -9.46 13.64
CA GLY A 325 8.36 -10.72 13.02
C GLY A 325 6.87 -10.75 12.66
N GLU A 326 6.13 -9.65 12.84
CA GLU A 326 4.71 -9.56 12.52
C GLU A 326 4.47 -9.66 11.00
N ILE A 327 3.52 -10.51 10.58
CA ILE A 327 3.10 -10.55 9.17
C ILE A 327 2.19 -9.33 8.90
N VAL A 328 2.66 -8.44 8.03
CA VAL A 328 1.96 -7.19 7.68
C VAL A 328 1.02 -7.39 6.49
N SER A 329 1.45 -8.17 5.49
CA SER A 329 0.62 -8.45 4.32
C SER A 329 0.98 -9.77 3.63
N GLU A 330 0.08 -10.22 2.77
CA GLU A 330 0.22 -11.44 1.96
C GLU A 330 -0.14 -11.14 0.51
N ILE A 331 0.72 -11.57 -0.41
CA ILE A 331 0.51 -11.56 -1.86
C ILE A 331 0.28 -13.00 -2.28
N LYS A 332 -0.86 -13.26 -2.91
CA LYS A 332 -1.30 -14.59 -3.32
C LYS A 332 -0.61 -15.11 -4.59
N THR A 333 0.68 -14.84 -4.76
CA THR A 333 1.53 -15.40 -5.81
C THR A 333 2.98 -15.43 -5.31
N PRO A 334 3.83 -16.35 -5.81
CA PRO A 334 5.26 -16.38 -5.46
C PRO A 334 6.10 -15.38 -6.26
N VAL A 335 5.48 -14.57 -7.12
CA VAL A 335 6.16 -13.63 -8.02
C VAL A 335 5.43 -12.30 -7.99
N ARG A 336 6.09 -11.23 -7.53
CA ARG A 336 5.51 -9.88 -7.52
C ARG A 336 5.05 -9.48 -8.93
N GLY A 337 3.82 -8.96 -9.03
CA GLY A 337 3.23 -8.49 -10.30
C GLY A 337 2.66 -9.60 -11.19
N CYS A 338 2.64 -10.85 -10.72
CA CYS A 338 1.94 -11.91 -11.43
C CYS A 338 0.42 -11.70 -11.35
N ILE A 339 -0.22 -11.59 -12.52
CA ILE A 339 -1.67 -11.48 -12.65
C ILE A 339 -2.20 -12.87 -12.97
N VAL A 340 -3.01 -13.41 -12.06
CA VAL A 340 -3.63 -14.73 -12.20
C VAL A 340 -5.11 -14.54 -12.23
N CYS A 341 -5.66 -14.46 -13.44
CA CYS A 341 -7.03 -14.01 -13.63
C CYS A 341 -7.29 -12.59 -13.05
#